data_AF-A0A377U5L3-F1
#
_entry.id   AF-A0A377U5L3-F1
#
_cell.length_a   1.000
_cell.length_b   1.000
_cell.length_c   1.000
_cell.angle_alpha   90.00
_cell.angle_beta   90.00
_cell.angle_gamma   90.00
#
_symmetry.space_group_name_H-M   'P 1'
#
loop_
_entity.id
_entity.type
_entity.pdbx_description
1 polymer ?
#
loop_
_entity_poly.entity_id
_entity_poly.type
_entity_poly.pdbx_seq_one_letter_code
_entity_poly.pdbx_strand_id
1 'polypeptide(L)'
;MSLNGKPLNSFAELRSRIATTEPGTKVKLGLLRDGKPVDVEVTLDKSTSSTASAELIIPALQGASFSDGQMKDGTKGVVIDNVDKGSAAAQVGLHKR
;
A
#
# COMPACT_ATOMS: atom_id res chain seq x y z
N MET A 1 14.39 -11.66 -14.89
CA MET A 1 13.62 -10.44 -14.55
C MET A 1 14.58 -9.41 -13.98
N SER A 2 14.29 -8.12 -14.13
CA SER A 2 15.14 -7.04 -13.63
C SER A 2 14.30 -5.87 -13.10
N LEU A 3 14.89 -5.09 -12.21
CA LEU A 3 14.32 -3.83 -11.70
C LEU A 3 15.36 -2.73 -11.86
N ASN A 4 15.03 -1.66 -12.57
CA ASN A 4 15.91 -0.54 -12.88
C ASN A 4 17.24 -1.00 -13.51
N GLY A 5 17.17 -1.97 -14.42
CA GLY A 5 18.34 -2.57 -15.10
C GLY A 5 19.17 -3.52 -14.22
N LYS A 6 18.85 -3.67 -12.93
CA LYS A 6 19.52 -4.62 -12.04
C LYS A 6 18.81 -5.97 -12.10
N PRO A 7 19.51 -7.09 -12.35
CA PRO A 7 18.89 -8.41 -12.33
C PRO A 7 18.33 -8.72 -10.93
N LEU A 8 17.17 -9.36 -10.90
CA LEU A 8 16.55 -9.85 -9.67
C LEU A 8 16.81 -11.35 -9.56
N ASN A 9 17.27 -11.79 -8.39
CA ASN A 9 17.54 -13.21 -8.12
C ASN A 9 16.28 -13.96 -7.68
N SER A 10 15.29 -13.24 -7.15
CA SER A 10 14.03 -13.83 -6.66
C SER A 10 12.88 -12.83 -6.63
N PHE A 11 11.66 -13.33 -6.57
CA PHE A 11 10.46 -12.54 -6.34
C PHE A 11 10.44 -11.89 -4.94
N ALA A 12 11.06 -12.54 -3.94
CA ALA A 12 11.20 -11.96 -2.60
C ALA A 12 12.06 -10.67 -2.62
N GLU A 13 13.11 -10.66 -3.44
CA GLU A 13 13.97 -9.49 -3.65
C GLU A 13 13.19 -8.35 -4.32
N LEU A 14 12.36 -8.65 -5.32
CA LEU A 14 11.45 -7.68 -5.92
C LEU A 14 10.55 -7.06 -4.85
N ARG A 15 9.83 -7.88 -4.07
CA ARG A 15 8.91 -7.42 -3.02
C ARG A 15 9.63 -6.51 -2.01
N SER A 16 10.82 -6.91 -1.57
CA SER A 16 11.62 -6.15 -0.61
C SER A 16 12.00 -4.77 -1.16
N ARG A 17 12.50 -4.70 -2.40
CA ARG A 17 12.88 -3.42 -3.02
C ARG A 17 11.68 -2.50 -3.26
N ILE A 18 10.55 -3.06 -3.68
CA ILE A 18 9.32 -2.29 -3.88
C ILE A 18 8.79 -1.74 -2.55
N ALA A 19 8.84 -2.52 -1.47
CA ALA A 19 8.38 -2.09 -0.15
C ALA A 19 9.15 -0.90 0.44
N THR A 20 10.43 -0.72 0.05
CA THR A 20 11.27 0.39 0.50
C THR A 20 11.36 1.54 -0.51
N THR A 21 10.67 1.45 -1.64
CA THR A 21 10.68 2.50 -2.67
C THR A 21 9.53 3.47 -2.43
N GLU A 22 9.78 4.78 -2.57
CA GLU A 22 8.76 5.78 -2.34
C GLU A 22 7.60 5.66 -3.35
N PRO A 23 6.34 5.79 -2.90
CA PRO A 23 5.20 5.91 -3.79
C PRO A 23 5.36 7.07 -4.79
N GLY A 24 4.88 6.88 -6.01
CA GLY A 24 5.06 7.81 -7.13
C GLY A 24 6.36 7.63 -7.90
N THR A 25 7.28 6.78 -7.41
CA THR A 25 8.54 6.50 -8.12
C THR A 25 8.27 5.71 -9.40
N LYS A 26 8.82 6.20 -10.52
CA LYS A 26 8.88 5.45 -11.76
C LYS A 26 9.99 4.41 -11.70
N VAL A 27 9.65 3.14 -11.96
CA VAL A 27 10.62 2.05 -12.05
C VAL A 27 10.50 1.33 -13.38
N LYS A 28 11.63 0.84 -13.88
CA LYS A 28 11.70 0.04 -15.09
C LYS A 28 11.75 -1.44 -14.71
N LEU A 29 10.72 -2.19 -15.06
CA LEU A 29 10.59 -3.61 -14.77
C LEU A 29 10.87 -4.44 -16.04
N GLY A 30 11.91 -5.26 -16.00
CA GLY A 30 12.25 -6.20 -17.06
C GLY A 30 11.62 -7.56 -16.81
N LEU A 31 10.75 -7.99 -17.73
CA LEU A 31 9.97 -9.23 -17.69
C LEU A 31 10.43 -10.17 -18.81
N LEU A 32 10.07 -11.45 -18.70
CA LEU A 32 10.02 -12.34 -19.86
C LEU A 32 8.54 -12.57 -20.19
N ARG A 33 8.13 -12.27 -21.43
CA ARG A 33 6.78 -12.55 -21.94
C ARG A 33 6.91 -13.33 -23.24
N ASP A 34 6.29 -14.51 -23.30
CA ASP A 34 6.39 -15.43 -24.45
C ASP A 34 7.84 -15.77 -24.83
N GLY A 35 8.70 -15.93 -23.83
CA GLY A 35 10.14 -16.18 -24.01
C GLY A 35 10.96 -14.96 -24.46
N LYS A 36 10.34 -13.81 -24.69
CA LYS A 36 11.03 -12.57 -25.11
C LYS A 36 11.21 -11.62 -23.92
N PRO A 37 12.37 -10.97 -23.79
CA PRO A 37 12.57 -9.92 -22.80
C PRO A 37 11.71 -8.70 -23.16
N VAL A 38 10.97 -8.17 -22.19
CA VAL A 38 10.15 -6.97 -22.32
C VAL A 38 10.47 -6.05 -21.15
N ASP A 39 10.76 -4.79 -21.45
CA ASP A 39 10.91 -3.75 -20.44
C ASP A 39 9.64 -2.91 -20.37
N VAL A 40 9.11 -2.70 -19.16
CA VAL A 40 7.93 -1.86 -18.93
C VAL A 40 8.27 -0.81 -17.85
N GLU A 41 7.99 0.46 -18.13
CA GLU A 41 8.03 1.50 -17.11
C GLU A 41 6.69 1.49 -16.36
N VAL A 42 6.76 1.40 -15.04
CA VAL A 42 5.59 1.44 -14.16
C VAL A 42 5.81 2.46 -13.05
N THR A 43 4.75 3.11 -12.63
CA THR A 43 4.77 4.01 -11.46
C THR A 43 4.33 3.22 -10.24
N LEU A 44 5.11 3.25 -9.16
CA LEU A 44 4.69 2.68 -7.89
C LEU A 44 3.54 3.49 -7.34
N ASP A 45 2.42 2.85 -7.06
CA ASP A 45 1.33 3.48 -6.32
C ASP A 45 1.58 3.41 -4.81
N LYS A 46 0.80 4.16 -4.03
CA LYS A 46 0.85 4.05 -2.57
C LYS A 46 0.38 2.66 -2.18
N SER A 47 1.17 2.01 -1.33
CA SER A 47 0.74 0.77 -0.70
C SER A 47 -0.46 1.10 0.20
N THR A 48 -1.63 0.50 -0.04
CA THR A 48 -2.80 0.61 0.84
C THR A 48 -2.61 -0.12 2.18
N SER A 49 -1.38 -0.55 2.49
CA SER A 49 -0.94 -1.25 3.69
C SER A 49 -0.90 -0.37 4.96
N SER A 50 -1.60 0.76 5.00
CA SER A 50 -1.70 1.60 6.20
C SER A 50 -2.65 1.02 7.26
N THR A 51 -3.48 0.04 6.88
CA THR A 51 -4.46 -0.61 7.75
C THR A 51 -3.83 -1.53 8.80
N ALA A 52 -2.92 -2.41 8.39
CA ALA A 52 -2.42 -3.48 9.25
C ALA A 52 -1.61 -2.98 10.47
N SER A 53 -0.97 -1.81 10.39
CA SER A 53 -0.13 -1.29 11.48
C SER A 53 -0.93 -0.61 12.60
N ALA A 54 -2.11 -0.06 12.31
CA ALA A 54 -2.92 0.66 13.31
C ALA A 54 -3.62 -0.32 14.28
N GLU A 55 -4.11 -1.45 13.77
CA GLU A 55 -4.83 -2.48 14.54
C GLU A 55 -3.96 -3.18 15.60
N LEU A 56 -2.64 -3.26 15.35
CA LEU A 56 -1.67 -3.87 16.27
C LEU A 56 -1.29 -2.94 17.43
N ILE A 57 -1.39 -1.62 17.24
CA ILE A 57 -0.93 -0.63 18.22
C ILE A 57 -2.09 -0.16 19.12
N ILE A 58 -3.31 -0.08 18.58
CA ILE A 58 -4.47 0.45 19.30
C ILE A 58 -5.63 -0.55 19.20
N PRO A 59 -5.88 -1.35 20.25
CA PRO A 59 -6.96 -2.35 20.25
C PRO A 59 -8.35 -1.76 19.93
N ALA A 60 -8.58 -0.51 20.32
CA ALA A 60 -9.83 0.21 20.04
C ALA A 60 -10.08 0.47 18.55
N LEU A 61 -9.08 0.33 17.68
CA LEU A 61 -9.21 0.53 16.23
C LEU A 61 -9.39 -0.78 15.46
N GLN A 62 -9.42 -1.93 16.13
CA GLN A 62 -9.61 -3.22 15.47
C GLN A 62 -10.91 -3.27 14.69
N GLY A 63 -10.84 -3.80 13.47
CA GLY A 63 -11.97 -3.89 12.54
C GLY A 63 -12.30 -2.58 11.81
N ALA A 64 -11.45 -1.55 11.91
CA ALA A 64 -11.53 -0.38 11.04
C ALA A 64 -10.43 -0.41 9.97
N SER A 65 -10.82 -0.08 8.74
CA SER A 65 -9.90 0.13 7.62
C SER A 65 -9.65 1.62 7.40
N PHE A 66 -8.37 1.98 7.26
CA PHE A 66 -7.90 3.35 7.13
C PHE A 66 -7.06 3.52 5.87
N SER A 67 -7.27 4.65 5.19
CA SER A 67 -6.45 5.10 4.08
C SER A 67 -5.89 6.49 4.34
N ASP A 68 -4.78 6.80 3.68
CA ASP A 68 -4.31 8.17 3.59
C ASP A 68 -5.30 8.99 2.76
N GLY A 69 -5.79 10.10 3.31
CA GLY A 69 -6.67 11.00 2.59
C GLY A 69 -6.25 12.46 2.74
N GLN A 70 -7.03 13.32 2.11
CA GLN A 70 -6.86 14.76 2.18
C GLN A 70 -8.20 15.40 2.53
N MET A 71 -8.20 16.28 3.52
CA MET A 71 -9.36 17.08 3.89
C MET A 71 -9.65 18.11 2.78
N LYS A 72 -10.87 18.68 2.79
CA LYS A 72 -11.33 19.64 1.77
C LYS A 72 -10.45 20.91 1.68
N ASP A 73 -9.73 21.21 2.74
CA ASP A 73 -8.79 22.34 2.84
C ASP A 73 -7.36 21.99 2.37
N GLY A 74 -7.13 20.77 1.87
CA GLY A 74 -5.82 20.28 1.44
C GLY A 74 -4.98 19.67 2.55
N THR A 75 -5.46 19.65 3.80
CA THR A 75 -4.73 19.07 4.93
C THR A 75 -4.66 17.54 4.79
N LYS A 76 -3.46 16.98 4.84
CA LYS A 76 -3.26 15.52 4.82
C LYS A 76 -3.79 14.91 6.12
N GLY A 77 -4.53 13.82 6.02
CA GLY A 77 -5.12 13.13 7.17
C GLY A 77 -5.37 11.66 6.89
N VAL A 78 -6.05 11.01 7.82
CA VAL A 78 -6.45 9.60 7.71
C VAL A 78 -7.96 9.54 7.51
N VAL A 79 -8.40 8.75 6.53
CA VAL A 79 -9.81 8.52 6.21
C VAL A 79 -10.20 7.12 6.65
N ILE A 80 -11.44 6.98 7.12
CA ILE A 80 -12.03 5.69 7.50
C ILE A 80 -12.75 5.12 6.29
N ASP A 81 -12.18 4.09 5.66
CA ASP A 81 -12.77 3.44 4.49
C ASP A 81 -13.93 2.52 4.87
N ASN A 82 -13.74 1.76 5.95
CA ASN A 82 -14.69 0.78 6.45
C ASN A 82 -14.59 0.61 7.96
N VAL A 83 -15.69 0.23 8.59
CA VAL A 83 -15.74 -0.20 10.00
C VAL A 83 -16.63 -1.43 10.08
N ASP A 84 -16.08 -2.54 10.59
CA ASP A 84 -16.80 -3.78 10.75
C ASP A 84 -17.84 -3.66 11.87
N LYS A 85 -19.05 -4.17 11.62
CA LYS A 85 -20.15 -4.13 12.60
C LYS A 85 -19.79 -4.97 13.83
N GLY A 86 -19.93 -4.39 15.01
CA GLY A 86 -19.61 -5.05 16.29
C GLY A 86 -18.12 -5.12 16.61
N SER A 87 -17.26 -4.51 15.79
CA SER A 87 -15.84 -4.35 16.09
C SER A 87 -15.59 -3.38 17.25
N ALA A 88 -14.38 -3.43 17.83
CA ALA A 88 -13.96 -2.46 18.83
C ALA A 88 -14.04 -1.03 18.29
N ALA A 89 -13.65 -0.83 17.02
CA ALA A 89 -13.77 0.43 16.31
C ALA A 89 -15.23 0.95 16.26
N ALA A 90 -16.19 0.07 15.97
CA ALA A 90 -17.61 0.44 15.97
C ALA A 90 -18.11 0.82 17.37
N GLN A 91 -17.64 0.11 18.41
CA GLN A 91 -18.05 0.36 19.80
C GLN A 91 -17.56 1.70 20.34
N VAL A 92 -16.39 2.16 19.90
CA VAL A 92 -15.86 3.49 20.25
C VAL A 92 -16.43 4.62 19.39
N GLY A 93 -17.41 4.31 18.53
CA GLY A 93 -18.13 5.31 17.73
C GLY A 93 -17.43 5.72 16.43
N LEU A 94 -16.52 4.89 15.90
CA LEU A 94 -16.01 5.09 14.54
C LEU A 94 -17.08 4.72 13.53
N HIS A 95 -17.33 5.63 12.61
CA HIS A 95 -18.26 5.44 11.50
C HIS A 95 -17.58 5.86 10.20
N LYS A 96 -17.89 5.14 9.12
CA LYS A 96 -17.52 5.56 7.76
C LYS A 96 -18.06 6.97 7.52
N ARG A 97 -17.19 7.86 7.06
CA ARG A 97 -17.53 9.24 6.67
C ARG A 97 -17.74 9.35 5.17
#